data_AF-A0A624UKZ9-F1
#
_entry.id   AF-A0A624UKZ9-F1
#
_cell.length_a   1.000
_cell.length_b   1.000
_cell.length_c   1.000
_cell.angle_alpha   90.00
_cell.angle_beta   90.00
_cell.angle_gamma   90.00
#
_symmetry.space_group_name_H-M   'P 1'
#
loop_
_entity.id
_entity.type
_entity.pdbx_description
1 polymer ?
#
loop_
_entity_poly.entity_id
_entity_poly.type
_entity_poly.pdbx_seq_one_letter_code
_entity_poly.pdbx_strand_id
1 'polypeptide(L)'
;MSMGLTEIILKVAEDMQILKLMGDEMESLLAARNNDGYYGLAIALQNGHADTIQAYGELIKKAELNPDKIADILQAKVKIKLKEELKEAYVFGLSLALQNGHAHAIRVYGELLNANSAVFDHDKLVELLAAHSVDGAGHRLPALYLALQHGYADAVLAYGELLKAATLSLDETAILLAAKRFDNVPGLLIASNNGHSEAVLAYGKLLKNSCLTADKTAELLAAKNNDGVSALLIALQNGHDEVIRAYGQIINDLEFSPTETEQLLVARCESGLTGLFLALKYGQVNAACRYGELLRSAGLSPYNVAECLAAKGVDGQPGICMAYQNGDTDTMLLYAGLIDYAGVTAEEIAEHLSEEQKVYFLDVVNECQKITL
;
A
#
# COMPACT_ATOMS: atom_id res chain seq x y z
N MET A 1 10.82 -1.41 -53.53
CA MET A 1 10.87 -1.12 -52.08
C MET A 1 9.91 -2.08 -51.41
N SER A 2 10.38 -2.92 -50.49
CA SER A 2 9.51 -3.74 -49.65
C SER A 2 8.80 -2.81 -48.67
N MET A 3 7.46 -2.87 -48.63
CA MET A 3 6.71 -2.10 -47.64
C MET A 3 7.09 -2.56 -46.23
N GLY A 4 7.28 -1.60 -45.32
CA GLY A 4 7.48 -1.89 -43.90
C GLY A 4 6.21 -2.44 -43.25
N LEU A 5 6.32 -3.12 -42.10
CA LEU A 5 5.16 -3.70 -41.39
C LEU A 5 4.07 -2.65 -41.12
N THR A 6 4.45 -1.43 -40.72
CA THR A 6 3.53 -0.30 -40.50
C THR A 6 2.78 0.08 -41.77
N GLU A 7 3.47 0.16 -42.92
CA GLU A 7 2.84 0.50 -44.21
C GLU A 7 1.89 -0.61 -44.66
N ILE A 8 2.24 -1.88 -44.40
CA ILE A 8 1.37 -3.03 -44.68
C ILE A 8 0.12 -2.98 -43.81
N ILE A 9 0.26 -2.72 -42.51
CA ILE A 9 -0.87 -2.61 -41.58
C ILE A 9 -1.79 -1.45 -41.98
N LEU A 10 -1.22 -0.28 -42.31
CA LEU A 10 -2.00 0.87 -42.77
C LEU A 10 -2.76 0.57 -44.06
N LYS A 11 -2.10 -0.06 -45.04
CA LYS A 11 -2.74 -0.46 -46.28
C LYS A 11 -3.87 -1.47 -46.06
N VAL A 12 -3.66 -2.48 -45.21
CA VAL A 12 -4.72 -3.43 -44.84
C VAL A 12 -5.87 -2.72 -44.14
N ALA A 13 -5.58 -1.76 -43.25
CA ALA A 13 -6.61 -0.97 -42.58
C ALA A 13 -7.39 -0.06 -43.53
N GLU A 14 -6.75 0.51 -44.55
CA GLU A 14 -7.39 1.26 -45.63
C GLU A 14 -8.25 0.36 -46.52
N ASP A 15 -7.69 -0.77 -46.98
CA ASP A 15 -8.36 -1.73 -47.87
C ASP A 15 -9.60 -2.35 -47.17
N MET A 16 -9.51 -2.63 -45.87
CA MET A 16 -10.62 -3.13 -45.05
C MET A 16 -11.56 -2.01 -44.55
N GLN A 17 -11.29 -0.75 -44.92
CA GLN A 17 -12.05 0.44 -44.46
C GLN A 17 -12.15 0.58 -42.93
N ILE A 18 -11.21 0.00 -42.18
CA ILE A 18 -11.16 0.04 -40.70
C ILE A 18 -11.09 1.50 -40.22
N LEU A 19 -10.44 2.37 -40.99
CA LEU A 19 -10.32 3.80 -40.69
C LEU A 19 -11.64 4.59 -40.82
N LYS A 20 -12.70 3.98 -41.39
CA LYS A 20 -14.02 4.59 -41.57
C LYS A 20 -15.08 4.06 -40.61
N LEU A 21 -14.74 3.08 -39.77
CA LEU A 21 -15.70 2.49 -38.82
C LEU A 21 -16.18 3.57 -37.86
N MET A 22 -17.49 3.59 -37.59
CA MET A 22 -18.14 4.46 -36.60
C MET A 22 -19.31 3.72 -35.95
N GLY A 23 -19.84 4.24 -34.83
CA GLY A 23 -20.99 3.65 -34.14
C GLY A 23 -20.76 2.18 -33.75
N ASP A 24 -21.73 1.32 -34.03
CA ASP A 24 -21.75 -0.09 -33.59
C ASP A 24 -20.57 -0.92 -34.14
N GLU A 25 -20.03 -0.59 -35.32
CA GLU A 25 -18.89 -1.31 -35.88
C GLU A 25 -17.59 -0.97 -35.13
N MET A 26 -17.41 0.31 -34.74
CA MET A 26 -16.27 0.73 -33.94
C MET A 26 -16.39 0.23 -32.50
N GLU A 27 -17.60 0.21 -31.93
CA GLU A 27 -17.86 -0.45 -30.66
C GLU A 27 -17.46 -1.93 -30.71
N SER A 28 -17.86 -2.66 -31.75
CA SER A 28 -17.52 -4.08 -31.90
C SER A 28 -16.01 -4.30 -31.95
N LEU A 29 -15.26 -3.38 -32.58
CA LEU A 29 -13.80 -3.40 -32.60
C LEU A 29 -13.20 -3.12 -31.21
N LEU A 30 -13.64 -2.06 -30.54
CA LEU A 30 -13.15 -1.67 -29.21
C LEU A 30 -13.48 -2.72 -28.14
N ALA A 31 -14.65 -3.35 -28.25
CA ALA A 31 -15.14 -4.39 -27.36
C ALA A 31 -14.67 -5.81 -27.74
N ALA A 32 -13.86 -5.95 -28.80
CA ALA A 32 -13.36 -7.23 -29.26
C ALA A 32 -12.55 -7.94 -28.15
N ARG A 33 -12.76 -9.26 -28.04
CA ARG A 33 -12.13 -10.12 -27.04
C ARG A 33 -11.31 -11.23 -27.69
N ASN A 34 -10.20 -11.61 -27.06
CA ASN A 34 -9.48 -12.83 -27.43
C ASN A 34 -10.24 -14.10 -26.98
N ASN A 35 -9.70 -15.27 -27.30
CA ASN A 35 -10.31 -16.57 -26.95
C ASN A 35 -10.46 -16.78 -25.43
N ASP A 36 -9.66 -16.08 -24.62
CA ASP A 36 -9.70 -16.11 -23.15
C ASP A 36 -10.65 -15.05 -22.57
N GLY A 37 -11.33 -14.27 -23.42
CA GLY A 37 -12.28 -13.24 -23.03
C GLY A 37 -11.67 -11.89 -22.67
N TYR A 38 -10.38 -11.66 -22.94
CA TYR A 38 -9.71 -10.38 -22.65
C TYR A 38 -10.00 -9.36 -23.74
N TYR A 39 -10.41 -8.15 -23.32
CA TYR A 39 -10.39 -6.96 -24.19
C TYR A 39 -8.96 -6.65 -24.64
N GLY A 40 -8.80 -6.08 -25.83
CA GLY A 40 -7.50 -5.54 -26.25
C GLY A 40 -6.96 -4.49 -25.28
N LEU A 41 -7.83 -3.64 -24.72
CA LEU A 41 -7.47 -2.68 -23.68
C LEU A 41 -6.96 -3.36 -22.39
N ALA A 42 -7.56 -4.48 -21.98
CA ALA A 42 -7.11 -5.25 -20.81
C ALA A 42 -5.70 -5.80 -21.03
N ILE A 43 -5.42 -6.32 -22.22
CA ILE A 43 -4.09 -6.84 -22.61
C ILE A 43 -3.06 -5.70 -22.64
N ALA A 44 -3.43 -4.53 -23.18
CA ALA A 44 -2.56 -3.37 -23.21
C ALA A 44 -2.21 -2.87 -21.80
N LEU A 45 -3.20 -2.82 -20.89
CA LEU A 45 -3.00 -2.47 -19.48
C LEU A 45 -2.14 -3.51 -18.76
N GLN A 46 -2.41 -4.79 -18.97
CA GLN A 46 -1.67 -5.90 -18.36
C GLN A 46 -0.19 -5.91 -18.77
N ASN A 47 0.14 -5.52 -20.00
CA ASN A 47 1.51 -5.56 -20.54
C ASN A 47 2.17 -4.17 -20.63
N GLY A 48 1.52 -3.13 -20.10
CA GLY A 48 2.09 -1.78 -20.03
C GLY A 48 2.21 -1.06 -21.38
N HIS A 49 1.39 -1.40 -22.37
CA HIS A 49 1.43 -0.81 -23.72
C HIS A 49 0.70 0.54 -23.78
N ALA A 50 1.34 1.57 -23.23
CA ALA A 50 0.81 2.92 -23.15
C ALA A 50 0.33 3.48 -24.51
N ASP A 51 1.12 3.33 -25.58
CA ASP A 51 0.75 3.77 -26.92
C ASP A 51 -0.56 3.14 -27.43
N THR A 52 -0.79 1.87 -27.06
CA THR A 52 -2.03 1.16 -27.41
C THR A 52 -3.22 1.71 -26.62
N ILE A 53 -3.03 2.02 -25.33
CA ILE A 53 -4.08 2.64 -24.49
C ILE A 53 -4.43 4.03 -25.04
N GLN A 54 -3.44 4.81 -25.47
CA GLN A 54 -3.65 6.10 -26.12
C GLN A 54 -4.43 5.95 -27.43
N ALA A 55 -4.08 4.96 -28.26
CA ALA A 55 -4.82 4.66 -29.49
C ALA A 55 -6.28 4.29 -29.22
N TYR A 56 -6.56 3.53 -28.16
CA TYR A 56 -7.93 3.27 -27.69
C TYR A 56 -8.69 4.56 -27.40
N GLY A 57 -8.05 5.55 -26.77
CA GLY A 57 -8.66 6.86 -26.54
C GLY A 57 -9.04 7.61 -27.80
N GLU A 58 -8.18 7.61 -28.80
CA GLU A 58 -8.46 8.25 -30.09
C GLU A 58 -9.58 7.55 -30.86
N LEU A 59 -9.68 6.22 -30.75
CA LEU A 59 -10.77 5.46 -31.34
C LEU A 59 -12.11 5.71 -30.62
N ILE A 60 -12.12 5.75 -29.28
CA ILE A 60 -13.32 6.07 -28.49
C ILE A 60 -13.88 7.45 -28.87
N LYS A 61 -13.01 8.47 -29.01
CA LYS A 61 -13.43 9.82 -29.43
C LYS A 61 -14.11 9.83 -30.80
N LYS A 62 -13.62 9.02 -31.75
CA LYS A 62 -14.20 8.92 -33.11
C LYS A 62 -15.49 8.11 -33.17
N ALA A 63 -15.68 7.19 -32.22
CA ALA A 63 -16.77 6.24 -32.25
C ALA A 63 -18.14 6.85 -31.91
N GLU A 64 -18.15 8.03 -31.27
CA GLU A 64 -19.36 8.73 -30.78
C GLU A 64 -20.31 7.81 -29.98
N LEU A 65 -19.72 6.91 -29.18
CA LEU A 65 -20.47 5.96 -28.37
C LEU A 65 -21.18 6.65 -27.22
N ASN A 66 -22.26 6.03 -26.75
CA ASN A 66 -22.92 6.48 -25.54
C ASN A 66 -22.03 6.25 -24.30
N PRO A 67 -22.25 6.99 -23.20
CA PRO A 67 -21.45 6.89 -21.99
C PRO A 67 -21.32 5.47 -21.40
N ASP A 68 -22.42 4.70 -21.41
CA ASP A 68 -22.46 3.36 -20.80
C ASP A 68 -21.54 2.39 -21.55
N LYS A 69 -21.56 2.43 -22.88
CA LYS A 69 -20.68 1.63 -23.75
C LYS A 69 -19.21 2.00 -23.54
N ILE A 70 -18.91 3.30 -23.41
CA ILE A 70 -17.54 3.76 -23.13
C ILE A 70 -17.08 3.23 -21.78
N ALA A 71 -17.90 3.37 -20.73
CA ALA A 71 -17.57 2.86 -19.40
C ALA A 71 -17.34 1.34 -19.41
N ASP A 72 -18.19 0.57 -20.07
CA ASP A 72 -18.03 -0.88 -20.20
C ASP A 72 -16.73 -1.30 -20.90
N ILE A 73 -16.32 -0.57 -21.95
CA ILE A 73 -15.03 -0.79 -22.64
C ILE A 73 -13.87 -0.46 -21.69
N LEU A 74 -13.94 0.67 -20.99
CA LEU A 74 -12.86 1.15 -20.11
C LEU A 74 -12.68 0.29 -18.86
N GLN A 75 -13.76 -0.30 -18.31
CA GLN A 75 -13.63 -1.33 -17.25
C GLN A 75 -12.66 -2.44 -17.67
N ALA A 76 -12.61 -2.74 -18.99
CA ALA A 76 -11.78 -3.77 -19.58
C ALA A 76 -11.89 -5.09 -18.80
N LYS A 77 -13.11 -5.41 -18.35
CA LYS A 77 -13.37 -6.51 -17.41
C LYS A 77 -13.17 -7.86 -18.06
N VAL A 78 -12.35 -8.67 -17.42
CA VAL A 78 -12.04 -10.04 -17.81
C VAL A 78 -12.77 -10.99 -16.89
N LYS A 79 -13.57 -11.88 -17.47
CA LYS A 79 -14.27 -12.93 -16.73
C LYS A 79 -13.32 -14.08 -16.50
N ILE A 80 -13.13 -14.46 -15.24
CA ILE A 80 -12.28 -15.58 -14.83
C ILE A 80 -13.14 -16.68 -14.21
N LYS A 81 -12.80 -17.93 -14.54
CA LYS A 81 -13.41 -19.13 -13.96
C LYS A 81 -12.54 -19.63 -12.80
N LEU A 82 -13.11 -19.67 -11.60
CA LEU A 82 -12.44 -20.24 -10.43
C LEU A 82 -12.62 -21.76 -10.41
N LYS A 83 -11.61 -22.49 -9.90
CA LYS A 83 -11.55 -23.96 -9.97
C LYS A 83 -12.55 -24.66 -9.05
N GLU A 84 -12.91 -24.06 -7.93
CA GLU A 84 -13.55 -24.77 -6.82
C GLU A 84 -15.07 -24.56 -6.72
N GLU A 85 -15.63 -23.51 -7.33
CA GLU A 85 -17.08 -23.28 -7.36
C GLU A 85 -17.44 -22.58 -8.67
N LEU A 86 -18.64 -22.82 -9.22
CA LEU A 86 -19.20 -22.19 -10.42
C LEU A 86 -19.40 -20.65 -10.30
N LYS A 87 -18.63 -19.97 -9.45
CA LYS A 87 -18.67 -18.53 -9.24
C LYS A 87 -17.86 -17.84 -10.33
N GLU A 88 -18.54 -16.96 -11.05
CA GLU A 88 -17.92 -16.05 -12.00
C GLU A 88 -17.24 -14.92 -11.25
N ALA A 89 -15.95 -14.70 -11.53
CA ALA A 89 -15.19 -13.59 -10.99
C ALA A 89 -14.73 -12.65 -12.11
N TYR A 90 -14.44 -11.41 -11.75
CA TYR A 90 -14.02 -10.38 -12.68
C TYR A 90 -12.73 -9.73 -12.22
N VAL A 91 -11.83 -9.53 -13.18
CA VAL A 91 -10.60 -8.75 -13.03
C VAL A 91 -10.67 -7.57 -13.98
N PHE A 92 -10.24 -6.40 -13.52
CA PHE A 92 -10.39 -5.13 -14.24
C PHE A 92 -9.06 -4.68 -14.84
N GLY A 93 -9.09 -4.01 -15.99
CA GLY A 93 -7.87 -3.63 -16.70
C GLY A 93 -6.91 -2.79 -15.86
N LEU A 94 -7.41 -1.78 -15.15
CA LEU A 94 -6.60 -0.95 -14.25
C LEU A 94 -5.95 -1.78 -13.14
N SER A 95 -6.65 -2.79 -12.60
CA SER A 95 -6.07 -3.68 -11.58
C SER A 95 -4.91 -4.52 -12.12
N LEU A 96 -4.94 -4.95 -13.40
CA LEU A 96 -3.84 -5.66 -14.04
C LEU A 96 -2.60 -4.76 -14.21
N ALA A 97 -2.80 -3.50 -14.59
CA ALA A 97 -1.71 -2.54 -14.73
C ALA A 97 -1.03 -2.23 -13.39
N LEU A 98 -1.81 -2.07 -12.30
CA LEU A 98 -1.26 -1.89 -10.95
C LEU A 98 -0.56 -3.16 -10.44
N GLN A 99 -1.17 -4.33 -10.63
CA GLN A 99 -0.60 -5.62 -10.24
C GLN A 99 0.74 -5.91 -10.93
N ASN A 100 0.96 -5.40 -12.15
CA ASN A 100 2.19 -5.60 -12.90
C ASN A 100 3.13 -4.37 -12.89
N GLY A 101 2.82 -3.34 -12.10
CA GLY A 101 3.71 -2.19 -11.92
C GLY A 101 3.84 -1.25 -13.12
N HIS A 102 2.88 -1.24 -14.05
CA HIS A 102 2.97 -0.48 -15.30
C HIS A 102 2.56 0.99 -15.13
N ALA A 103 3.37 1.76 -14.40
CA ALA A 103 3.10 3.16 -14.07
C ALA A 103 2.77 4.06 -15.27
N HIS A 104 3.49 3.93 -16.39
CA HIS A 104 3.22 4.73 -17.59
C HIS A 104 1.85 4.40 -18.21
N ALA A 105 1.48 3.12 -18.27
CA ALA A 105 0.17 2.70 -18.75
C ALA A 105 -0.96 3.19 -17.84
N ILE A 106 -0.76 3.20 -16.52
CA ILE A 106 -1.72 3.74 -15.55
C ILE A 106 -1.94 5.24 -15.80
N ARG A 107 -0.88 6.03 -16.04
CA ARG A 107 -0.98 7.46 -16.34
C ARG A 107 -1.78 7.73 -17.62
N VAL A 108 -1.44 7.03 -18.71
CA VAL A 108 -2.16 7.19 -19.99
C VAL A 108 -3.62 6.74 -19.87
N TYR A 109 -3.88 5.69 -19.08
CA TYR A 109 -5.26 5.32 -18.76
C TYR A 109 -5.99 6.40 -17.94
N GLY A 110 -5.30 7.06 -17.01
CA GLY A 110 -5.84 8.22 -16.28
C GLY A 110 -6.18 9.40 -17.19
N GLU A 111 -5.33 9.71 -18.17
CA GLU A 111 -5.62 10.72 -19.20
C GLU A 111 -6.86 10.34 -20.03
N LEU A 112 -6.99 9.06 -20.37
CA LEU A 112 -8.15 8.52 -21.06
C LEU A 112 -9.44 8.68 -20.23
N LEU A 113 -9.40 8.37 -18.93
CA LEU A 113 -10.53 8.60 -18.03
C LEU A 113 -10.89 10.08 -17.94
N ASN A 114 -9.89 10.95 -17.76
CA ASN A 114 -10.11 12.39 -17.64
C ASN A 114 -10.70 12.99 -18.93
N ALA A 115 -10.23 12.57 -20.10
CA ALA A 115 -10.77 13.01 -21.39
C ALA A 115 -12.26 12.64 -21.59
N ASN A 116 -12.74 11.63 -20.88
CA ASN A 116 -14.14 11.18 -20.93
C ASN A 116 -14.93 11.52 -19.65
N SER A 117 -14.33 12.26 -18.70
CA SER A 117 -14.93 12.57 -17.39
C SER A 117 -16.25 13.33 -17.49
N ALA A 118 -16.42 14.20 -18.49
CA ALA A 118 -17.66 14.93 -18.74
C ALA A 118 -18.81 14.05 -19.25
N VAL A 119 -18.49 12.85 -19.72
CA VAL A 119 -19.45 11.89 -20.31
C VAL A 119 -19.88 10.87 -19.27
N PHE A 120 -19.04 10.54 -18.29
CA PHE A 120 -19.40 9.68 -17.17
C PHE A 120 -20.29 10.41 -16.15
N ASP A 121 -21.21 9.68 -15.54
CA ASP A 121 -21.68 10.08 -14.23
C ASP A 121 -20.57 9.82 -13.19
N HIS A 122 -20.68 10.52 -12.07
CA HIS A 122 -19.67 10.46 -11.00
C HIS A 122 -19.47 9.03 -10.48
N ASP A 123 -20.55 8.27 -10.33
CA ASP A 123 -20.54 6.91 -9.80
C ASP A 123 -19.75 5.94 -10.71
N LYS A 124 -19.90 6.04 -12.04
CA LYS A 124 -19.12 5.25 -13.00
C LYS A 124 -17.65 5.56 -12.95
N LEU A 125 -17.28 6.83 -12.79
CA LEU A 125 -15.88 7.20 -12.62
C LEU A 125 -15.32 6.55 -11.35
N VAL A 126 -16.02 6.64 -10.23
CA VAL A 126 -15.63 5.99 -8.97
C VAL A 126 -15.50 4.47 -9.15
N GLU A 127 -16.42 3.81 -9.86
CA GLU A 127 -16.35 2.37 -10.15
C GLU A 127 -15.10 2.00 -10.97
N LEU A 128 -14.76 2.78 -12.00
CA LEU A 128 -13.56 2.58 -12.82
C LEU A 128 -12.28 2.73 -11.99
N LEU A 129 -12.28 3.64 -11.02
CA LEU A 129 -11.17 3.87 -10.08
C LEU A 129 -11.07 2.78 -9.01
N ALA A 130 -12.21 2.23 -8.59
CA ALA A 130 -12.35 1.12 -7.65
C ALA A 130 -12.07 -0.26 -8.28
N ALA A 131 -11.32 -0.28 -9.39
CA ALA A 131 -10.91 -1.50 -10.07
C ALA A 131 -10.27 -2.50 -9.11
N HIS A 132 -10.59 -3.78 -9.31
CA HIS A 132 -10.10 -4.84 -8.45
C HIS A 132 -9.74 -6.10 -9.24
N SER A 133 -8.91 -6.94 -8.65
CA SER A 133 -8.70 -8.32 -9.06
C SER A 133 -9.41 -9.27 -8.09
N VAL A 134 -9.16 -10.56 -8.21
CA VAL A 134 -9.60 -11.57 -7.23
C VAL A 134 -8.48 -12.51 -6.84
N ASP A 135 -8.52 -13.03 -5.62
CA ASP A 135 -7.62 -14.11 -5.18
C ASP A 135 -8.07 -15.49 -5.71
N GLY A 136 -7.33 -16.55 -5.37
CA GLY A 136 -7.67 -17.92 -5.78
C GLY A 136 -9.02 -18.44 -5.27
N ALA A 137 -9.57 -17.84 -4.21
CA ALA A 137 -10.86 -18.16 -3.63
C ALA A 137 -11.98 -17.23 -4.13
N GLY A 138 -11.66 -16.24 -4.98
CA GLY A 138 -12.62 -15.31 -5.57
C GLY A 138 -12.91 -14.06 -4.75
N HIS A 139 -12.15 -13.78 -3.69
CA HIS A 139 -12.32 -12.56 -2.92
C HIS A 139 -11.72 -11.36 -3.65
N ARG A 140 -12.40 -10.22 -3.60
CA ARG A 140 -11.93 -8.99 -4.27
C ARG A 140 -10.65 -8.45 -3.63
N LEU A 141 -9.72 -8.04 -4.49
CA LEU A 141 -8.46 -7.38 -4.14
C LEU A 141 -8.41 -6.01 -4.81
N PRO A 142 -8.48 -4.89 -4.06
CA PRO A 142 -8.37 -3.56 -4.65
C PRO A 142 -7.09 -3.39 -5.48
N ALA A 143 -7.14 -2.66 -6.59
CA ALA A 143 -5.97 -2.46 -7.45
C ALA A 143 -4.77 -1.88 -6.68
N LEU A 144 -4.99 -0.88 -5.82
CA LEU A 144 -3.93 -0.28 -5.00
C LEU A 144 -3.31 -1.29 -4.02
N TYR A 145 -4.11 -2.22 -3.48
CA TYR A 145 -3.59 -3.30 -2.63
C TYR A 145 -2.58 -4.16 -3.39
N LEU A 146 -2.81 -4.47 -4.67
CA LEU A 146 -1.92 -5.29 -5.49
C LEU A 146 -0.59 -4.58 -5.76
N ALA A 147 -0.61 -3.28 -6.10
CA ALA A 147 0.61 -2.51 -6.29
C ALA A 147 1.45 -2.43 -5.01
N LEU A 148 0.80 -2.27 -3.86
CA LEU A 148 1.47 -2.26 -2.54
C LEU A 148 2.02 -3.65 -2.17
N GLN A 149 1.25 -4.72 -2.40
CA GLN A 149 1.66 -6.09 -2.14
C GLN A 149 2.93 -6.48 -2.92
N HIS A 150 3.06 -6.03 -4.17
CA HIS A 150 4.21 -6.31 -5.03
C HIS A 150 5.32 -5.25 -4.97
N GLY A 151 5.13 -4.18 -4.20
CA GLY A 151 6.15 -3.16 -4.00
C GLY A 151 6.36 -2.19 -5.18
N TYR A 152 5.39 -2.04 -6.07
CA TYR A 152 5.51 -1.17 -7.24
C TYR A 152 5.26 0.30 -6.91
N ALA A 153 6.27 0.96 -6.35
CA ALA A 153 6.21 2.37 -5.91
C ALA A 153 5.73 3.34 -7.01
N ASP A 154 6.25 3.21 -8.23
CA ASP A 154 5.85 4.08 -9.35
C ASP A 154 4.37 3.88 -9.76
N ALA A 155 3.84 2.66 -9.62
CA ALA A 155 2.43 2.38 -9.89
C ALA A 155 1.52 2.95 -8.80
N VAL A 156 1.96 2.92 -7.52
CA VAL A 156 1.27 3.60 -6.41
C VAL A 156 1.20 5.11 -6.67
N LEU A 157 2.30 5.74 -7.09
CA LEU A 157 2.32 7.17 -7.44
C LEU A 157 1.42 7.49 -8.64
N ALA A 158 1.49 6.69 -9.70
CA ALA A 158 0.64 6.87 -10.88
C ALA A 158 -0.85 6.75 -10.55
N TYR A 159 -1.23 5.84 -9.64
CA TYR A 159 -2.60 5.76 -9.15
C TYR A 159 -3.00 7.02 -8.36
N GLY A 160 -2.11 7.56 -7.53
CA GLY A 160 -2.30 8.85 -6.86
C GLY A 160 -2.57 10.02 -7.80
N GLU A 161 -1.79 10.13 -8.88
CA GLU A 161 -1.99 11.13 -9.93
C GLU A 161 -3.37 11.00 -10.58
N LEU A 162 -3.80 9.76 -10.80
CA LEU A 162 -5.08 9.43 -11.39
C LEU A 162 -6.24 9.82 -10.45
N LEU A 163 -6.14 9.52 -9.14
CA LEU A 163 -7.14 9.97 -8.15
C LEU A 163 -7.20 11.49 -8.03
N LYS A 164 -6.06 12.17 -8.10
CA LYS A 164 -6.00 13.65 -8.03
C LYS A 164 -6.67 14.31 -9.23
N ALA A 165 -6.61 13.68 -10.40
CA ALA A 165 -7.29 14.16 -11.60
C ALA A 165 -8.81 13.90 -11.55
N ALA A 166 -9.26 12.93 -10.74
CA ALA A 166 -10.66 12.65 -10.53
C ALA A 166 -11.27 13.63 -9.50
N THR A 167 -12.47 14.12 -9.78
CA THR A 167 -13.20 15.03 -8.88
C THR A 167 -13.89 14.26 -7.75
N LEU A 168 -13.12 13.53 -6.94
CA LEU A 168 -13.61 12.69 -5.85
C LEU A 168 -13.94 13.48 -4.59
N SER A 169 -14.93 13.01 -3.84
CA SER A 169 -15.11 13.42 -2.45
C SER A 169 -13.98 12.90 -1.56
N LEU A 170 -13.86 13.49 -0.37
CA LEU A 170 -12.88 13.04 0.63
C LEU A 170 -13.19 11.64 1.17
N ASP A 171 -14.46 11.22 1.15
CA ASP A 171 -14.85 9.87 1.60
C ASP A 171 -14.50 8.82 0.55
N GLU A 172 -14.80 9.07 -0.72
CA GLU A 172 -14.43 8.18 -1.83
C GLU A 172 -12.91 8.03 -1.94
N THR A 173 -12.18 9.14 -1.82
CA THR A 173 -10.72 9.13 -1.82
C THR A 173 -10.19 8.28 -0.67
N ALA A 174 -10.74 8.44 0.55
CA ALA A 174 -10.32 7.64 1.70
C ALA A 174 -10.62 6.14 1.51
N ILE A 175 -11.78 5.79 0.95
CA ILE A 175 -12.16 4.39 0.67
C ILE A 175 -11.19 3.73 -0.32
N LEU A 176 -10.87 4.43 -1.42
CA LEU A 176 -9.93 3.93 -2.43
C LEU A 176 -8.52 3.77 -1.86
N LEU A 177 -8.08 4.73 -1.04
CA LEU A 177 -6.75 4.70 -0.40
C LEU A 177 -6.63 3.73 0.77
N ALA A 178 -7.73 3.36 1.43
CA ALA A 178 -7.72 2.33 2.45
C ALA A 178 -7.23 0.99 1.90
N ALA A 179 -7.54 0.71 0.63
CA ALA A 179 -7.08 -0.46 -0.12
C ALA A 179 -7.15 -1.75 0.71
N LYS A 180 -8.28 -1.96 1.41
CA LYS A 180 -8.47 -3.11 2.32
C LYS A 180 -8.86 -4.35 1.53
N ARG A 181 -8.22 -5.46 1.84
CA ARG A 181 -8.66 -6.79 1.41
C ARG A 181 -9.92 -7.22 2.18
N PHE A 182 -10.58 -8.28 1.72
CA PHE A 182 -11.79 -8.85 2.34
C PHE A 182 -11.69 -9.18 3.83
N ASP A 183 -10.48 -9.44 4.34
CA ASP A 183 -10.19 -9.72 5.76
C ASP A 183 -9.69 -8.47 6.52
N ASN A 184 -10.01 -7.28 6.01
CA ASN A 184 -9.60 -5.97 6.52
C ASN A 184 -8.09 -5.72 6.56
N VAL A 185 -7.25 -6.57 5.94
CA VAL A 185 -5.81 -6.30 5.82
C VAL A 185 -5.60 -5.09 4.89
N PRO A 186 -5.05 -3.96 5.38
CA PRO A 186 -4.78 -2.80 4.53
C PRO A 186 -3.60 -3.05 3.57
N GLY A 187 -3.64 -2.40 2.40
CA GLY A 187 -2.54 -2.45 1.43
C GLY A 187 -1.18 -2.01 2.02
N LEU A 188 -1.19 -0.98 2.87
CA LEU A 188 0.03 -0.51 3.54
C LEU A 188 0.64 -1.57 4.44
N LEU A 189 -0.19 -2.32 5.17
CA LEU A 189 0.27 -3.40 6.04
C LEU A 189 0.98 -4.50 5.23
N ILE A 190 0.41 -4.92 4.09
CA ILE A 190 1.04 -5.96 3.28
C ILE A 190 2.35 -5.50 2.64
N ALA A 191 2.45 -4.23 2.21
CA ALA A 191 3.71 -3.66 1.73
C ALA A 191 4.79 -3.68 2.83
N SER A 192 4.42 -3.30 4.06
CA SER A 192 5.31 -3.37 5.21
C SER A 192 5.71 -4.79 5.57
N ASN A 193 4.77 -5.74 5.54
CA ASN A 193 5.04 -7.16 5.81
C ASN A 193 6.07 -7.74 4.83
N ASN A 194 6.02 -7.31 3.57
CA ASN A 194 6.89 -7.77 2.49
C ASN A 194 8.20 -6.96 2.37
N GLY A 195 8.41 -5.94 3.21
CA GLY A 195 9.65 -5.15 3.22
C GLY A 195 9.74 -4.11 2.09
N HIS A 196 8.63 -3.73 1.47
CA HIS A 196 8.63 -2.81 0.32
C HIS A 196 8.66 -1.33 0.74
N SER A 197 9.81 -0.87 1.25
CA SER A 197 9.99 0.49 1.78
C SER A 197 9.69 1.60 0.76
N GLU A 198 10.06 1.44 -0.50
CA GLU A 198 9.78 2.41 -1.56
C GLU A 198 8.27 2.56 -1.84
N ALA A 199 7.53 1.45 -1.80
CA ALA A 199 6.07 1.47 -1.97
C ALA A 199 5.36 2.10 -0.76
N VAL A 200 5.87 1.85 0.45
CA VAL A 200 5.41 2.52 1.68
C VAL A 200 5.62 4.03 1.56
N LEU A 201 6.83 4.48 1.15
CA LEU A 201 7.11 5.90 0.96
C LEU A 201 6.24 6.53 -0.15
N ALA A 202 6.01 5.80 -1.26
CA ALA A 202 5.11 6.22 -2.31
C ALA A 202 3.67 6.39 -1.81
N TYR A 203 3.20 5.50 -0.94
CA TYR A 203 1.89 5.62 -0.32
C TYR A 203 1.78 6.88 0.55
N GLY A 204 2.81 7.21 1.35
CA GLY A 204 2.82 8.46 2.10
C GLY A 204 2.81 9.73 1.22
N LYS A 205 3.54 9.71 0.10
CA LYS A 205 3.46 10.79 -0.91
C LYS A 205 2.07 10.88 -1.53
N LEU A 206 1.39 9.76 -1.73
CA LEU A 206 0.01 9.71 -2.18
C LEU A 206 -0.90 10.42 -1.16
N LEU A 207 -0.84 10.01 0.11
CA LEU A 207 -1.60 10.61 1.20
C LEU A 207 -1.38 12.12 1.32
N LYS A 208 -0.13 12.58 1.21
CA LYS A 208 0.21 14.02 1.25
C LYS A 208 -0.47 14.81 0.12
N ASN A 209 -0.69 14.18 -1.03
CA ASN A 209 -1.24 14.80 -2.23
C ASN A 209 -2.75 14.54 -2.42
N SER A 210 -3.41 13.78 -1.54
CA SER A 210 -4.80 13.34 -1.71
C SER A 210 -5.83 14.33 -1.16
N CYS A 211 -5.42 15.51 -0.69
CA CYS A 211 -6.28 16.56 -0.12
C CYS A 211 -7.16 16.09 1.07
N LEU A 212 -6.85 14.94 1.67
CA LEU A 212 -7.54 14.43 2.86
C LEU A 212 -7.26 15.32 4.07
N THR A 213 -8.15 15.27 5.05
CA THR A 213 -7.89 15.90 6.36
C THR A 213 -6.76 15.16 7.08
N ALA A 214 -6.11 15.84 8.03
CA ALA A 214 -5.09 15.22 8.89
C ALA A 214 -5.63 13.96 9.56
N ASP A 215 -6.81 14.04 10.19
CA ASP A 215 -7.47 12.91 10.87
C ASP A 215 -7.66 11.69 9.95
N LYS A 216 -8.17 11.89 8.73
CA LYS A 216 -8.35 10.79 7.76
C LYS A 216 -7.03 10.21 7.30
N THR A 217 -6.03 11.05 7.15
CA THR A 217 -4.69 10.63 6.76
C THR A 217 -4.03 9.81 7.87
N ALA A 218 -4.19 10.24 9.12
CA ALA A 218 -3.75 9.51 10.30
C ALA A 218 -4.50 8.17 10.43
N GLU A 219 -5.81 8.14 10.18
CA GLU A 219 -6.61 6.90 10.19
C GLU A 219 -6.10 5.88 9.16
N LEU A 220 -5.82 6.32 7.93
CA LEU A 220 -5.28 5.47 6.87
C LEU A 220 -3.90 4.92 7.22
N LEU A 221 -3.03 5.75 7.79
CA LEU A 221 -1.69 5.35 8.21
C LEU A 221 -1.74 4.41 9.43
N ALA A 222 -2.68 4.65 10.35
CA ALA A 222 -2.93 3.84 11.55
C ALA A 222 -3.76 2.57 11.28
N ALA A 223 -4.18 2.34 10.04
CA ALA A 223 -5.07 1.23 9.69
C ALA A 223 -4.48 -0.13 10.12
N LYS A 224 -5.35 -0.97 10.68
CA LYS A 224 -5.03 -2.28 11.23
C LYS A 224 -5.85 -3.38 10.58
N ASN A 225 -5.33 -4.61 10.61
CA ASN A 225 -6.14 -5.80 10.33
C ASN A 225 -7.06 -6.16 11.52
N ASN A 226 -7.81 -7.25 11.40
CA ASN A 226 -8.71 -7.75 12.45
C ASN A 226 -8.03 -8.16 13.76
N ASP A 227 -6.71 -8.38 13.77
CA ASP A 227 -5.95 -8.69 14.99
C ASP A 227 -5.35 -7.43 15.63
N GLY A 228 -5.65 -6.25 15.09
CA GLY A 228 -5.06 -4.98 15.50
C GLY A 228 -3.62 -4.76 15.03
N VAL A 229 -3.10 -5.58 14.11
CA VAL A 229 -1.75 -5.42 13.57
C VAL A 229 -1.70 -4.24 12.62
N SER A 230 -0.80 -3.29 12.86
CA SER A 230 -0.53 -2.14 11.99
C SER A 230 0.69 -2.38 11.09
N ALA A 231 0.86 -1.50 10.09
CA ALA A 231 2.01 -1.51 9.20
C ALA A 231 3.36 -1.38 9.93
N LEU A 232 3.44 -0.54 10.98
CA LEU A 232 4.66 -0.37 11.79
C LEU A 232 4.94 -1.61 12.65
N LEU A 233 3.90 -2.22 13.24
CA LEU A 233 4.04 -3.42 14.06
C LEU A 233 4.62 -4.57 13.25
N ILE A 234 4.05 -4.86 12.08
CA ILE A 234 4.52 -5.98 11.26
C ILE A 234 5.92 -5.75 10.69
N ALA A 235 6.29 -4.50 10.39
CA ALA A 235 7.65 -4.14 9.98
C ALA A 235 8.67 -4.41 11.09
N LEU A 236 8.33 -4.05 12.33
CA LEU A 236 9.14 -4.34 13.53
C LEU A 236 9.30 -5.86 13.75
N GLN A 237 8.20 -6.61 13.70
CA GLN A 237 8.21 -8.06 13.88
C GLN A 237 9.10 -8.77 12.85
N ASN A 238 9.03 -8.35 11.59
CA ASN A 238 9.74 -8.99 10.48
C ASN A 238 11.15 -8.44 10.25
N GLY A 239 11.57 -7.39 10.98
CA GLY A 239 12.90 -6.82 10.88
C GLY A 239 13.13 -5.88 9.69
N HIS A 240 12.07 -5.31 9.12
CA HIS A 240 12.15 -4.44 7.95
C HIS A 240 12.48 -2.99 8.34
N ASP A 241 13.74 -2.73 8.69
CA ASP A 241 14.20 -1.42 9.18
C ASP A 241 14.03 -0.29 8.14
N GLU A 242 14.25 -0.56 6.86
CA GLU A 242 14.01 0.42 5.79
C GLU A 242 12.53 0.81 5.66
N VAL A 243 11.60 -0.10 5.99
CA VAL A 243 10.17 0.23 6.06
C VAL A 243 9.88 1.14 7.25
N ILE A 244 10.50 0.90 8.41
CA ILE A 244 10.36 1.75 9.60
C ILE A 244 10.91 3.15 9.31
N ARG A 245 12.06 3.24 8.62
CA ARG A 245 12.62 4.51 8.16
C ARG A 245 11.66 5.25 7.23
N ALA A 246 11.09 4.56 6.24
CA ALA A 246 10.10 5.15 5.35
C ALA A 246 8.85 5.61 6.11
N TYR A 247 8.34 4.81 7.05
CA TYR A 247 7.19 5.17 7.89
C TYR A 247 7.45 6.44 8.71
N GLY A 248 8.66 6.57 9.29
CA GLY A 248 9.08 7.79 9.99
C GLY A 248 9.15 9.03 9.10
N GLN A 249 9.64 8.86 7.85
CA GLN A 249 9.62 9.95 6.87
C GLN A 249 8.20 10.42 6.57
N ILE A 250 7.24 9.49 6.48
CA ILE A 250 5.83 9.81 6.24
C ILE A 250 5.25 10.62 7.41
N ILE A 251 5.53 10.23 8.65
CA ILE A 251 5.10 10.98 9.85
C ILE A 251 5.63 12.41 9.81
N ASN A 252 6.92 12.58 9.51
CA ASN A 252 7.54 13.90 9.44
C ASN A 252 6.98 14.73 8.28
N ASP A 253 6.75 14.12 7.12
CA ASP A 253 6.26 14.82 5.93
C ASP A 253 4.79 15.26 6.03
N LEU A 254 3.99 14.58 6.85
CA LEU A 254 2.57 14.85 7.06
C LEU A 254 2.27 15.71 8.30
N GLU A 255 3.28 15.96 9.14
CA GLU A 255 3.21 16.87 10.29
C GLU A 255 2.02 16.58 11.23
N PHE A 256 1.83 15.31 11.59
CA PHE A 256 0.77 14.90 12.52
C PHE A 256 0.91 15.58 13.88
N SER A 257 -0.21 15.73 14.59
CA SER A 257 -0.19 16.19 15.98
C SER A 257 0.60 15.22 16.88
N PRO A 258 1.10 15.68 18.04
CA PRO A 258 1.78 14.80 18.98
C PRO A 258 0.95 13.58 19.40
N THR A 259 -0.37 13.75 19.58
CA THR A 259 -1.28 12.65 19.96
C THR A 259 -1.46 11.64 18.84
N GLU A 260 -1.61 12.08 17.58
CA GLU A 260 -1.69 11.16 16.44
C GLU A 260 -0.36 10.43 16.24
N THR A 261 0.76 11.14 16.35
CA THR A 261 2.10 10.57 16.26
C THR A 261 2.34 9.51 17.33
N GLU A 262 1.94 9.76 18.57
CA GLU A 262 1.97 8.78 19.66
C GLU A 262 1.17 7.52 19.31
N GLN A 263 -0.08 7.69 18.87
CA GLN A 263 -0.95 6.56 18.50
C GLN A 263 -0.37 5.71 17.36
N LEU A 264 0.25 6.35 16.36
CA LEU A 264 0.92 5.67 15.26
C LEU A 264 2.14 4.87 15.73
N LEU A 265 2.91 5.42 16.68
CA LEU A 265 4.18 4.85 17.13
C LEU A 265 4.01 3.76 18.20
N VAL A 266 2.93 3.74 18.98
CA VAL A 266 2.69 2.67 19.99
C VAL A 266 2.69 1.26 19.36
N ALA A 267 2.26 1.12 18.10
CA ALA A 267 2.35 -0.11 17.31
C ALA A 267 1.91 -1.39 18.08
N ARG A 268 0.74 -1.30 18.74
CA ARG A 268 0.17 -2.37 19.59
C ARG A 268 -1.03 -3.04 18.93
N CYS A 269 -1.05 -4.38 18.96
CA CYS A 269 -2.17 -5.19 18.48
C CYS A 269 -3.24 -5.44 19.57
N GLU A 270 -4.34 -6.12 19.23
CA GLU A 270 -5.45 -6.35 20.15
C GLU A 270 -5.08 -7.21 21.36
N SER A 271 -4.15 -8.16 21.20
CA SER A 271 -3.67 -8.99 22.32
C SER A 271 -2.73 -8.24 23.28
N GLY A 272 -2.36 -6.99 22.95
CA GLY A 272 -1.47 -6.16 23.76
C GLY A 272 0.01 -6.27 23.39
N LEU A 273 0.39 -7.14 22.45
CA LEU A 273 1.76 -7.20 21.95
C LEU A 273 2.13 -5.91 21.20
N THR A 274 3.30 -5.38 21.49
CA THR A 274 3.88 -4.23 20.79
C THR A 274 4.87 -4.69 19.72
N GLY A 275 5.04 -3.89 18.67
CA GLY A 275 6.02 -4.18 17.61
C GLY A 275 7.44 -4.32 18.17
N LEU A 276 7.84 -3.43 19.08
CA LEU A 276 9.18 -3.48 19.68
C LEU A 276 9.39 -4.73 20.55
N PHE A 277 8.36 -5.20 21.28
CA PHE A 277 8.44 -6.48 22.00
C PHE A 277 8.82 -7.62 21.04
N LEU A 278 8.13 -7.69 19.89
CA LEU A 278 8.35 -8.73 18.89
C LEU A 278 9.72 -8.61 18.21
N ALA A 279 10.16 -7.38 17.91
CA ALA A 279 11.48 -7.12 17.36
C ALA A 279 12.57 -7.63 18.31
N LEU A 280 12.49 -7.30 19.61
CA LEU A 280 13.46 -7.76 20.61
C LEU A 280 13.40 -9.28 20.81
N LYS A 281 12.20 -9.86 20.89
CA LYS A 281 12.02 -11.31 21.05
C LYS A 281 12.64 -12.12 19.91
N TYR A 282 12.56 -11.62 18.68
CA TYR A 282 13.07 -12.29 17.47
C TYR A 282 14.45 -11.81 17.03
N GLY A 283 15.12 -10.97 17.82
CA GLY A 283 16.48 -10.50 17.50
C GLY A 283 16.55 -9.56 16.29
N GLN A 284 15.48 -8.80 16.02
CA GLN A 284 15.39 -7.85 14.90
C GLN A 284 16.06 -6.51 15.24
N VAL A 285 17.36 -6.55 15.47
CA VAL A 285 18.13 -5.45 16.06
C VAL A 285 18.12 -4.17 15.24
N ASN A 286 18.31 -4.25 13.92
CA ASN A 286 18.28 -3.07 13.05
C ASN A 286 16.91 -2.37 13.07
N ALA A 287 15.83 -3.15 13.11
CA ALA A 287 14.47 -2.62 13.17
C ALA A 287 14.18 -1.95 14.53
N ALA A 288 14.62 -2.56 15.63
CA ALA A 288 14.53 -1.95 16.97
C ALA A 288 15.32 -0.63 17.04
N CYS A 289 16.56 -0.60 16.55
CA CYS A 289 17.38 0.61 16.48
C CYS A 289 16.70 1.71 15.67
N ARG A 290 16.19 1.38 14.47
CA ARG A 290 15.52 2.35 13.60
C ARG A 290 14.25 2.90 14.23
N TYR A 291 13.52 2.08 14.99
CA TYR A 291 12.36 2.53 15.74
C TYR A 291 12.74 3.47 16.91
N GLY A 292 13.84 3.22 17.61
CA GLY A 292 14.38 4.17 18.59
C GLY A 292 14.76 5.52 17.98
N GLU A 293 15.38 5.51 16.79
CA GLU A 293 15.64 6.73 16.02
C GLU A 293 14.36 7.49 15.66
N LEU A 294 13.34 6.76 15.23
CA LEU A 294 12.03 7.31 14.94
C LEU A 294 11.41 7.97 16.18
N LEU A 295 11.33 7.26 17.31
CA LEU A 295 10.79 7.80 18.57
C LEU A 295 11.46 9.11 18.98
N ARG A 296 12.80 9.19 18.88
CA ARG A 296 13.58 10.40 19.18
C ARG A 296 13.24 11.55 18.25
N SER A 297 13.15 11.28 16.94
CA SER A 297 12.88 12.30 15.93
C SER A 297 11.43 12.78 15.92
N ALA A 298 10.50 11.98 16.46
CA ALA A 298 9.06 12.24 16.45
C ALA A 298 8.59 13.32 17.45
N GLY A 299 9.49 13.90 18.25
CA GLY A 299 9.15 14.98 19.18
C GLY A 299 8.22 14.55 20.33
N LEU A 300 8.19 13.26 20.66
CA LEU A 300 7.42 12.72 21.78
C LEU A 300 7.99 13.17 23.13
N SER A 301 7.15 13.18 24.16
CA SER A 301 7.61 13.39 25.53
C SER A 301 8.49 12.21 25.99
N PRO A 302 9.45 12.41 26.92
CA PRO A 302 10.22 11.32 27.51
C PRO A 302 9.34 10.20 28.08
N TYR A 303 8.19 10.54 28.67
CA TYR A 303 7.20 9.58 29.16
C TYR A 303 6.65 8.68 28.04
N ASN A 304 6.25 9.25 26.91
CA ASN A 304 5.72 8.47 25.78
C ASN A 304 6.80 7.62 25.11
N VAL A 305 8.04 8.14 25.04
CA VAL A 305 9.19 7.37 24.57
C VAL A 305 9.44 6.19 25.49
N ALA A 306 9.48 6.41 26.80
CA ALA A 306 9.66 5.37 27.81
C ALA A 306 8.55 4.31 27.76
N GLU A 307 7.28 4.71 27.55
CA GLU A 307 6.16 3.78 27.38
C GLU A 307 6.36 2.86 26.16
N CYS A 308 6.80 3.43 25.02
CA CYS A 308 7.08 2.64 23.83
C CYS A 308 8.24 1.67 24.05
N LEU A 309 9.30 2.14 24.72
CA LEU A 309 10.49 1.34 25.01
C LEU A 309 10.27 0.25 26.06
N ALA A 310 9.25 0.38 26.92
CA ALA A 310 8.84 -0.67 27.85
C ALA A 310 8.46 -1.96 27.11
N ALA A 311 8.04 -1.85 25.84
CA ALA A 311 7.95 -2.95 24.88
C ALA A 311 7.32 -4.21 25.49
N LYS A 312 6.11 -4.07 26.05
CA LYS A 312 5.46 -5.10 26.85
C LYS A 312 4.86 -6.22 25.99
N GLY A 313 4.97 -7.44 26.50
CA GLY A 313 4.24 -8.62 26.08
C GLY A 313 2.82 -8.68 26.67
N VAL A 314 2.06 -9.73 26.35
CA VAL A 314 0.69 -9.95 26.87
C VAL A 314 0.66 -10.09 28.39
N ASP A 315 1.69 -10.70 28.95
CA ASP A 315 1.91 -10.89 30.39
C ASP A 315 2.58 -9.69 31.07
N GLY A 316 2.82 -8.60 30.32
CA GLY A 316 3.54 -7.43 30.78
C GLY A 316 5.06 -7.60 30.80
N GLN A 317 5.61 -8.75 30.38
CA GLN A 317 7.05 -8.96 30.34
C GLN A 317 7.68 -8.13 29.21
N PRO A 318 8.76 -7.37 29.48
CA PRO A 318 9.45 -6.59 28.45
C PRO A 318 10.15 -7.47 27.41
N GLY A 319 10.20 -7.01 26.16
CA GLY A 319 10.85 -7.74 25.07
C GLY A 319 12.34 -8.00 25.30
N ILE A 320 13.04 -7.10 25.99
CA ILE A 320 14.46 -7.26 26.32
C ILE A 320 14.71 -8.48 27.21
N CYS A 321 13.76 -8.81 28.10
CA CYS A 321 13.84 -9.99 28.94
C CYS A 321 13.77 -11.28 28.12
N MET A 322 13.02 -11.28 27.01
CA MET A 322 12.99 -12.41 26.07
C MET A 322 14.33 -12.58 25.37
N ALA A 323 14.96 -11.48 24.93
CA ALA A 323 16.30 -11.51 24.33
C ALA A 323 17.34 -12.07 25.31
N TYR A 324 17.30 -11.65 26.58
CA TYR A 324 18.16 -12.17 27.65
C TYR A 324 17.98 -13.67 27.86
N GLN A 325 16.74 -14.14 27.96
CA GLN A 325 16.44 -15.58 28.11
C GLN A 325 16.91 -16.42 26.92
N ASN A 326 16.89 -15.84 25.72
CA ASN A 326 17.40 -16.47 24.51
C ASN A 326 18.94 -16.42 24.39
N GLY A 327 19.62 -15.65 25.25
CA GLY A 327 21.07 -15.42 25.17
C GLY A 327 21.49 -14.54 24.00
N ASP A 328 20.60 -13.70 23.48
CA ASP A 328 20.86 -12.81 22.35
C ASP A 328 21.58 -11.54 22.83
N THR A 329 22.91 -11.64 22.93
CA THR A 329 23.77 -10.56 23.42
C THR A 329 23.76 -9.33 22.52
N ASP A 330 23.57 -9.50 21.21
CA ASP A 330 23.57 -8.38 20.27
C ASP A 330 22.34 -7.49 20.46
N THR A 331 21.16 -8.11 20.61
CA THR A 331 19.92 -7.41 20.95
C THR A 331 19.99 -6.73 22.31
N MET A 332 20.61 -7.39 23.29
CA MET A 332 20.83 -6.83 24.62
C MET A 332 21.67 -5.54 24.59
N LEU A 333 22.82 -5.58 23.91
CA LEU A 333 23.74 -4.45 23.80
C LEU A 333 23.10 -3.29 23.03
N LEU A 334 22.43 -3.58 21.92
CA LEU A 334 21.80 -2.55 21.11
C LEU A 334 20.59 -1.91 21.79
N TYR A 335 19.83 -2.66 22.57
CA TYR A 335 18.74 -2.08 23.37
C TYR A 335 19.28 -1.13 24.45
N ALA A 336 20.37 -1.48 25.14
CA ALA A 336 21.01 -0.59 26.11
C ALA A 336 21.46 0.74 25.45
N GLY A 337 22.13 0.66 24.29
CA GLY A 337 22.50 1.86 23.52
C GLY A 337 21.28 2.64 22.99
N LEU A 338 20.17 1.96 22.71
CA LEU A 338 18.92 2.59 22.28
C LEU A 338 18.27 3.42 23.41
N ILE A 339 18.33 2.97 24.67
CA ILE A 339 17.84 3.74 25.84
C ILE A 339 18.57 5.09 25.91
N ASP A 340 19.91 5.04 25.89
CA ASP A 340 20.75 6.23 25.93
C ASP A 340 20.47 7.15 24.73
N TYR A 341 20.34 6.56 23.54
CA TYR A 341 20.09 7.30 22.32
C TYR A 341 18.70 7.97 22.31
N ALA A 342 17.68 7.31 22.85
CA ALA A 342 16.32 7.81 22.94
C ALA A 342 16.18 8.94 23.99
N GLY A 343 17.18 9.12 24.86
CA GLY A 343 17.21 10.21 25.83
C GLY A 343 16.32 9.97 27.04
N VAL A 344 16.09 8.69 27.39
CA VAL A 344 15.38 8.26 28.59
C VAL A 344 16.27 7.35 29.43
N THR A 345 15.89 7.13 30.67
CA THR A 345 16.58 6.24 31.62
C THR A 345 15.88 4.88 31.69
N ALA A 346 16.60 3.86 32.17
CA ALA A 346 16.02 2.56 32.43
C ALA A 346 14.92 2.65 33.50
N GLU A 347 15.09 3.54 34.48
CA GLU A 347 14.12 3.81 35.54
C GLU A 347 12.80 4.36 34.98
N GLU A 348 12.86 5.36 34.09
CA GLU A 348 11.67 5.92 33.41
C GLU A 348 10.92 4.85 32.62
N ILE A 349 11.63 3.98 31.88
CA ILE A 349 11.02 2.86 31.17
C ILE A 349 10.34 1.90 32.16
N ALA A 350 10.99 1.62 33.28
CA ALA A 350 10.50 0.68 34.28
C ALA A 350 9.28 1.18 35.05
N GLU A 351 8.98 2.49 35.06
CA GLU A 351 7.73 3.04 35.61
C GLU A 351 6.48 2.57 34.84
N HIS A 352 6.64 2.11 33.60
CA HIS A 352 5.54 1.58 32.79
C HIS A 352 5.33 0.06 32.96
N LEU A 353 6.09 -0.58 33.85
CA LEU A 353 6.07 -2.01 34.15
C LEU A 353 5.44 -2.28 35.52
N SER A 354 4.97 -3.51 35.76
CA SER A 354 4.57 -3.93 37.11
C SER A 354 5.80 -4.02 38.02
N GLU A 355 5.62 -3.93 39.34
CA GLU A 355 6.74 -4.00 40.30
C GLU A 355 7.61 -5.26 40.13
N GLU A 356 6.99 -6.40 39.83
CA GLU A 356 7.72 -7.64 39.57
C GLU A 356 8.56 -7.55 38.28
N GLN A 357 7.97 -7.06 37.19
CA GLN A 357 8.66 -6.93 35.91
C GLN A 357 9.72 -5.83 35.93
N LYS A 358 9.50 -4.77 36.71
CA LYS A 358 10.42 -3.65 36.91
C LYS A 358 11.75 -4.12 37.50
N VAL A 359 11.73 -4.92 38.57
CA VAL A 359 12.95 -5.46 39.18
C VAL A 359 13.72 -6.30 38.16
N TYR A 360 13.04 -7.23 37.50
CA TYR A 360 13.69 -8.11 36.52
C TYR A 360 14.24 -7.35 35.30
N PHE A 361 13.50 -6.36 34.80
CA PHE A 361 13.94 -5.50 33.70
C PHE A 361 15.22 -4.74 34.05
N LEU A 362 15.26 -4.09 35.22
CA LEU A 362 16.43 -3.32 35.65
C LEU A 362 17.64 -4.23 35.84
N ASP A 363 17.46 -5.43 36.39
CA ASP A 363 18.54 -6.42 36.48
C ASP A 363 19.08 -6.80 35.10
N VAL A 364 18.20 -7.08 34.13
CA VAL A 364 18.61 -7.40 32.75
C VAL A 364 19.35 -6.23 32.10
N VAL A 365 18.85 -5.00 32.20
CA VAL A 365 19.50 -3.82 31.61
C VAL A 365 20.87 -3.56 32.26
N ASN A 366 20.99 -3.74 33.57
CA ASN A 366 22.27 -3.64 34.28
C ASN A 366 23.28 -4.70 33.81
N GLU A 367 22.83 -5.94 33.55
CA GLU A 367 23.70 -6.96 32.96
C GLU A 367 24.11 -6.60 31.52
N CYS A 368 23.22 -6.03 30.69
CA CYS A 368 23.58 -5.53 29.36
C CYS A 368 24.73 -4.51 29.41
N GLN A 369 24.66 -3.57 30.36
CA GLN A 369 25.68 -2.53 30.52
C GLN A 369 27.04 -3.10 30.98
N LYS A 370 27.05 -4.18 31.77
CA LYS A 370 28.29 -4.88 32.15
C LYS A 370 28.97 -5.58 30.98
N ILE A 371 28.22 -6.05 29.98
CA ILE A 371 28.78 -6.67 28.77
C ILE A 371 29.45 -5.61 27.88
N THR A 372 29.10 -4.34 28.03
CA THR A 372 29.64 -3.22 27.21
C THR A 372 30.97 -2.67 27.74
N LEU A 373 31.37 -3.04 28.97
CA LEU A 373 32.63 -2.66 29.66
C LEU A 373 33.69 -3.75 29.51
#